data_AF-A0A7Y7CW31-F1
#
_entry.id   AF-A0A7Y7CW31-F1
#
_cell.length_a   1.000
_cell.length_b   1.000
_cell.length_c   1.000
_cell.angle_alpha   90.00
_cell.angle_beta   90.00
_cell.angle_gamma   90.00
#
_symmetry.space_group_name_H-M   'P 1'
#
loop_
_entity.id
_entity.type
_entity.pdbx_description
1 polymer ?
#
loop_
_entity_poly.entity_id
_entity_poly.type
_entity_poly.pdbx_seq_one_letter_code
_entity_poly.pdbx_strand_id
1 'polypeptide(L)'
;MRIVFALLLLTILSCSSSKKGGLEPQMQTIELHYIAWACDCANWATQEDIAENPHNYGDSLAMNCIFVEPANSSLALPDSLHYPRDVIRFTGQFYREMGFPKNYHSFQDPEPARVFRYTSYVVVRSNCKDYKDLE
;
A
#
# COMPACT_ATOMS: atom_id res chain seq x y z
N MET A 1 -26.09 -35.84 -33.31
CA MET A 1 -24.69 -35.55 -32.96
C MET A 1 -24.49 -34.04 -33.05
N ARG A 2 -23.91 -33.42 -32.00
CA ARG A 2 -23.44 -32.02 -31.91
C ARG A 2 -24.49 -30.90 -31.75
N ILE A 3 -25.08 -30.79 -30.56
CA ILE A 3 -25.49 -29.50 -29.99
C ILE A 3 -25.02 -29.48 -28.53
N VAL A 4 -23.73 -29.24 -28.32
CA VAL A 4 -23.12 -29.05 -26.99
C VAL A 4 -22.06 -27.96 -27.12
N PHE A 5 -22.46 -26.71 -27.34
CA PHE A 5 -21.54 -25.56 -27.36
C PHE A 5 -22.25 -24.26 -26.93
N ALA A 6 -23.07 -24.32 -25.87
CA ALA A 6 -23.78 -23.12 -25.40
C ALA A 6 -23.66 -22.86 -23.88
N LEU A 7 -22.71 -23.50 -23.18
CA LEU A 7 -22.62 -23.42 -21.71
C LEU A 7 -21.25 -23.04 -21.13
N LEU A 8 -20.32 -22.52 -21.95
CA LEU A 8 -18.93 -22.31 -21.52
C LEU A 8 -18.42 -20.87 -21.71
N LEU A 9 -19.27 -19.89 -21.40
CA LEU A 9 -18.93 -18.46 -21.55
C LEU A 9 -19.49 -17.57 -20.44
N LEU A 10 -19.65 -18.10 -19.22
CA LEU A 10 -20.29 -17.38 -18.11
C LEU A 10 -19.54 -17.47 -16.77
N THR A 11 -18.23 -17.79 -16.77
CA THR A 11 -17.49 -18.06 -15.52
C THR A 11 -16.18 -17.28 -15.35
N ILE A 12 -16.11 -16.00 -15.74
CA ILE A 12 -14.98 -15.13 -15.36
C ILE A 12 -15.39 -13.66 -15.21
N LEU A 13 -16.32 -13.38 -14.28
CA LEU A 13 -16.37 -12.07 -13.62
C LEU A 13 -16.48 -12.29 -12.10
N SER A 14 -15.49 -12.98 -11.53
CA SER A 14 -15.21 -12.79 -10.11
C SER A 14 -14.52 -11.44 -9.95
N CYS A 15 -15.30 -10.36 -9.93
CA CYS A 15 -14.85 -9.12 -9.32
C CYS A 15 -14.60 -9.42 -7.85
N SER A 16 -13.34 -9.56 -7.47
CA SER A 16 -12.94 -9.54 -6.06
C SER A 16 -13.27 -8.16 -5.51
N SER A 17 -14.43 -8.02 -4.89
CA SER A 17 -14.84 -6.80 -4.19
C SER A 17 -13.82 -6.52 -3.09
N SER A 18 -12.93 -5.55 -3.31
CA SER A 18 -12.03 -5.10 -2.25
C SER A 18 -12.86 -4.46 -1.15
N LYS A 19 -12.74 -4.94 0.10
CA LYS A 19 -13.48 -4.44 1.27
C LYS A 19 -13.16 -2.99 1.69
N LYS A 20 -12.36 -2.28 0.92
CA LYS A 20 -11.90 -0.89 1.16
C LYS A 20 -12.74 0.18 0.43
N GLY A 21 -13.88 -0.21 -0.14
CA GLY A 21 -14.76 0.68 -0.89
C GLY A 21 -14.13 1.24 -2.18
N GLY A 22 -14.70 2.34 -2.70
CA GLY A 22 -14.16 3.09 -3.84
C GLY A 22 -13.08 4.09 -3.42
N LEU A 23 -12.47 4.76 -4.40
CA LEU A 23 -11.53 5.85 -4.13
C LEU A 23 -12.25 7.12 -3.64
N GLU A 24 -11.59 7.85 -2.76
CA GLU A 24 -11.93 9.22 -2.42
C GLU A 24 -11.73 10.12 -3.64
N PRO A 25 -12.52 11.19 -3.83
CA PRO A 25 -12.41 12.04 -5.02
C PRO A 25 -11.11 12.87 -5.06
N GLN A 26 -10.44 13.03 -3.91
CA GLN A 26 -9.29 13.90 -3.76
C GLN A 26 -7.99 13.24 -4.20
N MET A 27 -7.43 13.69 -5.33
CA MET A 27 -6.04 13.41 -5.67
C MET A 27 -5.11 14.26 -4.79
N GLN A 28 -4.10 13.63 -4.21
CA GLN A 28 -3.15 14.29 -3.33
C GLN A 28 -1.75 13.73 -3.47
N THR A 29 -0.78 14.55 -3.08
CA THR A 29 0.62 14.16 -2.96
C THR A 29 0.98 14.10 -1.49
N ILE A 30 1.44 12.94 -1.02
CA ILE A 30 1.84 12.72 0.37
C ILE A 30 3.25 12.19 0.42
N GLU A 31 4.03 12.66 1.40
CA GLU A 31 5.35 12.14 1.70
C GLU A 31 5.24 11.15 2.84
N LEU A 32 5.70 9.93 2.61
CA LEU A 32 5.61 8.83 3.54
C LEU A 32 6.98 8.28 3.86
N HIS A 33 7.15 7.93 5.12
CA HIS A 33 8.35 7.37 5.69
C HIS A 33 8.11 5.88 5.92
N TYR A 34 9.06 5.06 5.49
CA TYR A 34 8.99 3.63 5.73
C TYR A 34 9.31 3.31 7.19
N ILE A 35 8.39 2.59 7.84
CA ILE A 35 8.54 2.07 9.19
C ILE A 35 8.73 0.55 9.13
N ALA A 36 9.86 0.08 9.64
CA ALA A 36 10.16 -1.35 9.68
C ALA A 36 9.54 -1.97 10.95
N TRP A 37 8.41 -2.65 10.77
CA TRP A 37 7.75 -3.44 11.81
C TRP A 37 8.22 -4.90 11.80
N ALA A 38 7.98 -5.59 12.91
CA ALA A 38 8.12 -7.04 13.01
C ALA A 38 6.80 -7.78 12.68
N CYS A 39 5.76 -7.06 12.26
CA CYS A 39 4.47 -7.59 11.81
C CYS A 39 4.19 -7.21 10.35
N ASP A 40 3.20 -7.83 9.75
CA ASP A 40 2.74 -7.51 8.38
C ASP A 40 1.85 -6.25 8.34
N CYS A 41 1.79 -5.47 9.41
CA CYS A 41 0.95 -4.28 9.54
C CYS A 41 1.31 -3.19 8.50
N ALA A 42 0.44 -2.19 8.39
CA ALA A 42 0.73 -0.99 7.60
C ALA A 42 2.06 -0.37 8.03
N ASN A 43 2.89 0.01 7.06
CA ASN A 43 4.32 0.28 7.26
C ASN A 43 4.77 1.65 6.72
N TRP A 44 3.84 2.54 6.40
CA TRP A 44 4.14 3.89 5.96
C TRP A 44 3.48 4.92 6.87
N ALA A 45 4.21 5.92 7.33
CA ALA A 45 3.67 6.98 8.18
C ALA A 45 4.04 8.36 7.64
N THR A 46 3.24 9.38 7.94
CA THR A 46 3.66 10.77 7.69
C THR A 46 4.67 11.21 8.75
N GLN A 47 5.42 12.28 8.46
CA GLN A 47 6.31 12.88 9.45
C GLN A 47 5.55 13.40 10.69
N GLU A 48 4.30 13.82 10.51
CA GLU A 48 3.41 14.26 11.59
C GLU A 48 3.05 13.09 12.50
N ASP A 49 2.58 11.96 11.94
CA ASP A 49 2.24 10.75 12.71
C ASP A 49 3.44 10.27 13.54
N ILE A 50 4.64 10.30 12.98
CA ILE A 50 5.88 9.93 13.68
C ILE A 50 6.18 10.90 14.82
N ALA A 51 6.04 12.21 14.59
CA ALA A 51 6.34 13.24 15.58
C ALA A 51 5.35 13.21 16.76
N GLU A 52 4.09 12.89 16.50
CA GLU A 52 3.04 12.75 17.52
C GLU A 52 3.18 11.45 18.34
N ASN A 53 3.92 10.46 17.83
CA ASN A 53 4.10 9.14 18.44
C ASN A 53 5.58 8.80 18.72
N PRO A 54 6.36 9.65 19.42
CA PRO A 54 7.82 9.51 19.51
C PRO A 54 8.29 8.26 20.27
N HIS A 55 7.41 7.66 21.07
CA HIS A 55 7.70 6.47 21.87
C HIS A 55 6.88 5.23 21.46
N ASN A 56 5.97 5.37 20.50
CA ASN A 56 5.06 4.30 20.05
C ASN A 56 4.40 3.52 21.22
N TYR A 57 3.92 4.23 22.25
CA TYR A 57 3.31 3.57 23.41
C TYR A 57 2.04 2.82 22.98
N GLY A 58 2.00 1.51 23.24
CA GLY A 58 0.84 0.68 22.89
C GLY A 58 0.59 0.60 21.37
N ASP A 59 1.65 0.64 20.57
CA ASP A 59 1.59 0.56 19.10
C ASP A 59 0.82 1.69 18.41
N SER A 60 0.76 2.86 19.07
CA SER A 60 0.04 4.04 18.59
C SER A 60 0.49 4.52 17.20
N LEU A 61 1.78 4.42 16.88
CA LEU A 61 2.29 4.75 15.54
C LEU A 61 1.85 3.71 14.50
N ALA A 62 1.81 2.42 14.86
CA ALA A 62 1.38 1.36 13.96
C ALA A 62 -0.10 1.53 13.56
N MET A 63 -0.95 2.00 14.48
CA MET A 63 -2.36 2.32 14.20
C MET A 63 -2.54 3.49 13.21
N ASN A 64 -1.59 4.41 13.15
CA ASN A 64 -1.60 5.56 12.23
C ASN A 64 -0.87 5.27 10.91
N CYS A 65 -0.26 4.09 10.78
CA CYS A 65 0.40 3.72 9.54
C CYS A 65 -0.61 3.44 8.43
N ILE A 66 -0.12 3.61 7.21
CA ILE A 66 -0.84 3.56 5.95
C ILE A 66 -0.27 2.40 5.13
N PHE A 67 -1.15 1.64 4.48
CA PHE A 67 -0.76 0.77 3.39
C PHE A 67 -0.65 1.57 2.10
N VAL A 68 0.34 1.26 1.26
CA VAL A 68 0.42 1.80 -0.10
C VAL A 68 0.20 0.69 -1.12
N GLU A 69 -0.46 1.00 -2.23
CA GLU A 69 -0.56 0.09 -3.37
C GLU A 69 -0.47 0.82 -4.71
N PRO A 70 0.18 0.23 -5.72
CA PRO A 70 0.27 0.85 -7.03
C PRO A 70 -1.06 0.79 -7.77
N ALA A 71 -1.31 1.78 -8.61
CA ALA A 71 -2.48 1.79 -9.48
C ALA A 71 -2.50 0.63 -10.49
N ASN A 72 -1.32 0.13 -10.88
CA ASN A 72 -1.12 -1.03 -11.75
C ASN A 72 0.28 -1.63 -11.50
N SER A 73 0.55 -2.82 -12.02
CA SER A 73 1.80 -3.55 -11.71
C SER A 73 3.08 -2.90 -12.24
N SER A 74 3.04 -2.03 -13.25
CA SER A 74 4.26 -1.36 -13.75
C SER A 74 4.74 -0.24 -12.84
N LEU A 75 3.94 0.13 -11.83
CA LEU A 75 4.29 1.13 -10.82
C LEU A 75 4.77 0.50 -9.51
N ALA A 76 4.90 -0.83 -9.43
CA ALA A 76 5.37 -1.49 -8.22
C ALA A 76 6.69 -0.88 -7.74
N LEU A 77 6.81 -0.66 -6.44
CA LEU A 77 8.07 -0.24 -5.84
C LEU A 77 9.10 -1.35 -6.03
N PRO A 78 10.33 -1.05 -6.49
CA PRO A 78 11.40 -2.04 -6.57
C PRO A 78 11.79 -2.55 -5.17
N ASP A 79 12.35 -3.75 -5.11
CA ASP A 79 12.82 -4.39 -3.87
C ASP A 79 13.96 -3.61 -3.18
N SER A 80 14.61 -2.68 -3.89
CA SER A 80 15.60 -1.76 -3.32
C SER A 80 14.98 -0.62 -2.49
N LEU A 81 13.65 -0.56 -2.41
CA LEU A 81 12.90 0.30 -1.49
C LEU A 81 12.28 -0.57 -0.39
N HIS A 82 11.71 0.06 0.65
CA HIS A 82 11.23 -0.57 1.88
C HIS A 82 12.32 -0.80 2.94
N TYR A 83 13.33 0.06 2.95
CA TYR A 83 14.36 0.10 3.99
C TYR A 83 14.00 1.12 5.07
N PRO A 84 14.37 0.87 6.34
CA PRO A 84 14.19 1.87 7.40
C PRO A 84 14.77 3.22 6.98
N ARG A 85 13.98 4.30 7.15
CA ARG A 85 14.30 5.70 6.76
C ARG A 85 14.18 6.03 5.27
N ASP A 86 13.70 5.11 4.44
CA ASP A 86 13.23 5.47 3.11
C ASP A 86 12.11 6.51 3.22
N VAL A 87 12.16 7.50 2.33
CA VAL A 87 11.14 8.53 2.19
C VAL A 87 10.73 8.58 0.73
N ILE A 88 9.44 8.38 0.49
CA ILE A 88 8.87 8.38 -0.84
C ILE A 88 7.70 9.35 -0.86
N ARG A 89 7.67 10.18 -1.90
CA ARG A 89 6.55 11.07 -2.19
C ARG A 89 5.64 10.40 -3.19
N PHE A 90 4.43 10.05 -2.76
CA PHE A 90 3.42 9.39 -3.58
C PHE A 90 2.36 10.38 -4.05
N THR A 91 1.94 10.27 -5.31
CA THR A 91 0.74 10.97 -5.81
C THR A 91 -0.35 9.94 -6.05
N GLY A 92 -1.55 10.18 -5.51
CA GLY A 92 -2.59 9.16 -5.47
C GLY A 92 -3.86 9.59 -4.74
N GLN A 93 -4.66 8.59 -4.39
CA GLN A 93 -5.93 8.74 -3.69
C GLN A 93 -6.03 7.71 -2.57
N PHE A 94 -6.67 8.07 -1.47
CA PHE A 94 -7.09 7.08 -0.49
C PHE A 94 -8.33 6.33 -0.94
N TYR A 95 -8.44 5.11 -0.45
CA TYR A 95 -9.71 4.40 -0.39
C TYR A 95 -10.62 4.96 0.71
N ARG A 96 -11.93 4.95 0.46
CA ARG A 96 -12.96 5.48 1.37
C ARG A 96 -13.06 4.72 2.69
N GLU A 97 -12.74 3.43 2.67
CA GLU A 97 -12.81 2.56 3.84
C GLU A 97 -11.43 2.01 4.15
N MET A 98 -11.18 1.72 5.43
CA MET A 98 -9.97 1.02 5.86
C MET A 98 -9.99 -0.42 5.33
N GLY A 99 -8.80 -0.99 5.10
CA GLY A 99 -8.65 -2.33 4.58
C GLY A 99 -7.20 -2.68 4.30
N PHE A 100 -7.00 -3.52 3.29
CA PHE A 100 -5.69 -4.04 2.91
C PHE A 100 -5.41 -3.80 1.42
N PRO A 101 -4.13 -3.81 1.00
CA PRO A 101 -3.76 -3.85 -0.40
C PRO A 101 -4.43 -4.98 -1.18
N LYS A 102 -4.55 -4.82 -2.50
CA LYS A 102 -5.07 -5.85 -3.37
C LYS A 102 -4.12 -7.05 -3.33
N ASN A 103 -4.69 -8.25 -3.20
CA ASN A 103 -3.96 -9.51 -3.06
C ASN A 103 -3.05 -9.57 -1.81
N TYR A 104 -3.33 -8.74 -0.80
CA TYR A 104 -2.65 -8.81 0.48
C TYR A 104 -2.89 -10.16 1.15
N HIS A 105 -1.81 -10.80 1.60
CA HIS A 105 -1.82 -12.05 2.33
C HIS A 105 -0.86 -11.95 3.50
N SER A 106 -1.29 -12.41 4.66
CA SER A 106 -0.50 -12.42 5.89
C SER A 106 -0.79 -13.71 6.64
N PHE A 107 0.24 -14.21 7.34
CA PHE A 107 0.09 -15.32 8.29
C PHE A 107 -0.23 -14.83 9.71
N GLN A 108 -0.37 -13.52 9.89
CA GLN A 108 -0.73 -12.84 11.12
C GLN A 108 -2.16 -12.32 11.01
N ASP A 109 -2.65 -11.65 12.05
CA ASP A 109 -3.96 -10.99 12.07
C ASP A 109 -3.78 -9.46 12.17
N PRO A 110 -3.32 -8.80 11.09
CA PRO A 110 -3.06 -7.37 11.08
C PRO A 110 -4.38 -6.58 11.09
N GLU A 111 -4.39 -5.45 11.78
CA GLU A 111 -5.53 -4.53 11.77
C GLU A 111 -5.67 -3.85 10.38
N PRO A 112 -6.91 -3.63 9.89
CA PRO A 112 -7.15 -2.82 8.70
C PRO A 112 -6.66 -1.38 8.89
N ALA A 113 -6.11 -0.78 7.85
CA ALA A 113 -5.61 0.60 7.89
C ALA A 113 -6.07 1.41 6.67
N ARG A 114 -5.74 2.71 6.62
CA ARG A 114 -5.92 3.50 5.41
C ARG A 114 -5.04 2.92 4.29
N VAL A 115 -5.60 2.82 3.09
CA VAL A 115 -4.89 2.33 1.90
C VAL A 115 -4.76 3.47 0.90
N PHE A 116 -3.54 3.86 0.57
CA PHE A 116 -3.23 4.87 -0.43
C PHE A 116 -2.88 4.23 -1.77
N ARG A 117 -3.73 4.42 -2.77
CA ARG A 117 -3.47 3.96 -4.13
C ARG A 117 -2.74 5.04 -4.92
N TYR A 118 -1.48 4.80 -5.23
CA TYR A 118 -0.64 5.77 -5.94
C TYR A 118 -0.62 5.52 -7.44
N THR A 119 -0.61 6.61 -8.20
CA THR A 119 -0.47 6.64 -9.67
C THR A 119 0.92 7.05 -10.13
N SER A 120 1.71 7.65 -9.23
CA SER A 120 3.14 7.92 -9.42
C SER A 120 3.83 8.10 -8.07
N TYR A 121 5.15 7.99 -8.07
CA TYR A 121 5.97 8.24 -6.88
C TYR A 121 7.32 8.85 -7.27
N VAL A 122 7.94 9.54 -6.32
CA VAL A 122 9.32 10.04 -6.39
C VAL A 122 10.03 9.58 -5.13
N VAL A 123 11.17 8.90 -5.29
CA VAL A 123 12.03 8.57 -4.16
C VAL A 123 12.71 9.85 -3.69
N VAL A 124 12.39 10.30 -2.48
CA VAL A 124 12.98 11.50 -1.87
C VAL A 124 14.29 11.15 -1.18
N ARG A 125 14.32 9.98 -0.55
CA ARG A 125 15.50 9.42 0.11
C ARG A 125 15.40 7.90 0.13
N SER A 126 16.45 7.21 -0.31
CA SER A 126 16.62 5.77 -0.06
C SER A 126 17.78 5.55 0.90
N ASN A 127 17.60 4.60 1.81
CA ASN A 127 18.61 4.12 2.74
C ASN A 127 19.12 2.71 2.33
N CYS A 128 18.73 2.21 1.15
CA CYS A 128 19.35 1.05 0.53
C CYS A 128 20.76 1.42 0.05
N LYS A 129 21.74 0.56 0.33
CA LYS A 129 23.16 0.82 -0.01
C LYS A 129 23.36 0.87 -1.52
N ASP A 130 22.69 -0.02 -2.24
CA ASP A 130 22.88 -0.21 -3.68
C ASP A 130 22.02 0.75 -4.52
N TYR A 131 21.10 1.51 -3.88
CA TYR A 131 20.27 2.49 -4.59
C TYR A 131 21.10 3.66 -5.14
N LYS A 132 22.19 4.03 -4.46
CA LYS A 132 23.08 5.12 -4.88
C LYS A 132 23.85 4.82 -6.18
N ASP A 133 23.92 3.55 -6.56
CA ASP A 133 24.66 3.11 -7.74
C ASP A 133 23.77 3.04 -9.01
N LEU A 134 22.49 3.45 -8.90
CA LEU A 134 21.50 3.43 -9.99
C LEU A 134 21.17 4.83 -10.57
N GLU A 135 21.72 5.91 -9.98
CA GLU A 135 21.65 7.30 -10.49
C GLU A 135 22.80 7.61 -11.45
#